data_AF-A0A2S2C822-F1
#
_entry.id   AF-A0A2S2C822-F1
#
_cell.length_a   1.000
_cell.length_b   1.000
_cell.length_c   1.000
_cell.angle_alpha   90.00
_cell.angle_beta   90.00
_cell.angle_gamma   90.00
#
_symmetry.space_group_name_H-M   'P 1'
#
loop_
_entity.id
_entity.type
_entity.pdbx_description
1 polymer ?
#
loop_
_entity_poly.entity_id
_entity_poly.type
_entity_poly.pdbx_seq_one_letter_code
_entity_poly.pdbx_strand_id
1 'polypeptide(L)'
;MEPGLAATYWSDGATTRPPGDLHVRFSGIRTDVAGPLGDGDRFERVARVENLTHDSGRLSVTTKVKGINSGAWRIKAVPFDPMLPSKATGDPQTIVTNTRLAALAQGPGVRLWTWPTLISVGVVLALVLQSVLLSRVHANAVAATGVSLLACALGYLGAKAWYLILHRQHPRKFATAGACIQGFLVVTLGVLVLGGFVLGMNVGTLLDVTTPGLFLAMAVGRPGCFLGGCCAGSPTTSKWGLWSSNRTVGIRRAPVQLLEAAAALLIGVITLTLVLTVDAVAGAIFVAAAAAYTFVRQLLFPLRADPHTRLGRRLTIAISLAILVVDAGVLTLTT
;
A
#
# COMPACT_ATOMS: atom_id res chain seq x y z
N MET A 1 -8.69 21.55 13.80
CA MET A 1 -8.93 20.27 13.09
C MET A 1 -9.85 20.55 11.91
N GLU A 2 -9.46 20.19 10.70
CA GLU A 2 -10.21 20.52 9.48
C GLU A 2 -11.46 19.62 9.35
N PRO A 3 -12.69 20.19 9.27
CA PRO A 3 -13.90 19.42 9.04
C PRO A 3 -13.94 18.89 7.62
N GLY A 4 -14.48 17.69 7.45
CA GLY A 4 -14.71 17.11 6.13
C GLY A 4 -15.71 15.96 6.18
N LEU A 5 -16.13 15.53 5.00
CA LEU A 5 -17.03 14.40 4.84
C LEU A 5 -16.65 13.55 3.62
N ALA A 6 -17.16 12.33 3.60
CA ALA A 6 -17.07 11.44 2.47
C ALA A 6 -18.49 11.02 2.09
N ALA A 7 -18.84 11.14 0.81
CA ALA A 7 -20.13 10.76 0.28
C ALA A 7 -19.93 9.73 -0.83
N THR A 8 -20.70 8.65 -0.78
CA THR A 8 -20.53 7.51 -1.66
C THR A 8 -21.80 7.24 -2.44
N TYR A 9 -21.68 7.25 -3.77
CA TYR A 9 -22.66 6.75 -4.71
C TYR A 9 -22.43 5.26 -4.95
N TRP A 10 -23.48 4.45 -4.92
CA TRP A 10 -23.44 3.03 -5.21
C TRP A 10 -24.13 2.73 -6.55
N SER A 11 -23.52 1.87 -7.34
CA SER A 11 -24.13 1.32 -8.54
C SER A 11 -24.04 -0.20 -8.45
N ASP A 12 -25.18 -0.85 -8.38
CA ASP A 12 -25.24 -2.29 -8.64
C ASP A 12 -25.10 -2.45 -10.15
N GLY A 13 -24.04 -3.15 -10.59
CA GLY A 13 -23.63 -3.27 -12.00
C GLY A 13 -24.60 -4.06 -12.89
N ALA A 14 -25.90 -3.95 -12.67
CA ALA A 14 -26.92 -4.58 -13.50
C ALA A 14 -26.98 -3.90 -14.87
N THR A 15 -26.21 -4.47 -15.81
CA THR A 15 -26.53 -4.70 -17.24
C THR A 15 -26.92 -3.54 -18.16
N THR A 16 -27.05 -2.29 -17.71
CA THR A 16 -27.60 -1.21 -18.55
C THR A 16 -26.63 -0.10 -18.91
N ARG A 17 -25.41 -0.08 -18.35
CA ARG A 17 -24.45 0.99 -18.67
C ARG A 17 -23.53 0.56 -19.83
N PRO A 18 -23.46 1.35 -20.93
CA PRO A 18 -22.45 1.16 -21.97
C PRO A 18 -21.04 1.29 -21.37
N PRO A 19 -20.03 0.66 -21.98
CA PRO A 19 -18.67 0.76 -21.48
C PRO A 19 -18.21 2.21 -21.65
N GLY A 20 -17.58 2.77 -20.62
CA GLY A 20 -17.19 4.17 -20.66
C GLY A 20 -16.96 4.81 -19.31
N ASP A 21 -16.89 6.13 -19.32
CA ASP A 21 -16.62 6.91 -18.13
C ASP A 21 -17.89 7.14 -17.32
N LEU A 22 -17.79 6.99 -16.00
CA LEU A 22 -18.84 7.37 -15.06
C LEU A 22 -18.49 8.71 -14.42
N HIS A 23 -19.37 9.68 -14.63
CA HIS A 23 -19.33 10.97 -13.95
C HIS A 23 -20.46 11.03 -12.93
N VAL A 24 -20.12 11.31 -11.67
CA VAL A 24 -21.08 11.50 -10.59
C VAL A 24 -20.91 12.89 -10.02
N ARG A 25 -21.96 13.71 -10.11
CA ARG A 25 -22.03 15.02 -9.48
C ARG A 25 -22.56 14.85 -8.06
N PHE A 26 -21.79 15.32 -7.09
CA PHE A 26 -22.16 15.39 -5.68
C PHE A 26 -22.42 16.85 -5.32
N SER A 27 -23.67 17.18 -4.99
CA SER A 27 -24.08 18.50 -4.54
C SER A 27 -24.56 18.40 -3.09
N GLY A 28 -23.86 19.06 -2.17
CA GLY A 28 -24.15 19.00 -0.73
C GLY A 28 -24.63 20.33 -0.19
N ILE A 29 -25.60 20.28 0.72
CA ILE A 29 -26.13 21.43 1.45
C ILE A 29 -26.19 21.07 2.94
N ARG A 30 -25.75 21.99 3.80
CA ARG A 30 -25.84 21.88 5.25
C ARG A 30 -27.30 22.09 5.71
N THR A 31 -27.81 21.20 6.56
CA THR A 31 -29.24 21.14 6.92
C THR A 31 -29.55 21.66 8.33
N ASP A 32 -28.55 21.91 9.16
CA ASP A 32 -28.67 22.36 10.55
C ASP A 32 -28.48 23.89 10.71
N VAL A 33 -28.69 24.65 9.63
CA VAL A 33 -28.56 26.12 9.62
C VAL A 33 -29.91 26.78 9.81
N ALA A 34 -30.06 27.53 10.90
CA ALA A 34 -31.17 28.45 11.11
C ALA A 34 -30.82 29.81 10.48
N GLY A 35 -30.92 29.93 9.14
CA GLY A 35 -30.59 31.16 8.42
C GLY A 35 -30.13 30.93 6.98
N PRO A 36 -29.72 31.99 6.26
CA PRO A 36 -29.19 31.86 4.91
C PRO A 36 -27.87 31.07 4.89
N LEU A 37 -27.71 30.22 3.88
CA LEU A 37 -26.52 29.37 3.73
C LEU A 37 -25.31 30.21 3.29
N GLY A 38 -24.22 30.10 4.03
CA GLY A 38 -22.93 30.71 3.69
C GLY A 38 -22.15 29.89 2.65
N ASP A 39 -20.98 30.39 2.25
CA ASP A 39 -20.12 29.73 1.24
C ASP A 39 -19.54 28.39 1.73
N GLY A 40 -19.43 28.18 3.05
CA GLY A 40 -19.02 26.92 3.66
C GLY A 40 -20.13 25.89 3.86
N ASP A 41 -21.38 26.23 3.50
CA ASP A 41 -22.60 25.43 3.75
C ASP A 41 -23.14 24.75 2.49
N ARG A 42 -22.42 24.92 1.37
CA ARG A 42 -22.71 24.31 0.07
C ARG A 42 -21.43 23.81 -0.56
N PHE A 43 -21.51 22.72 -1.31
CA PHE A 43 -20.43 22.33 -2.21
C PHE A 43 -20.98 21.60 -3.44
N GLU A 44 -20.21 21.67 -4.52
CA GLU A 44 -20.38 20.79 -5.68
C GLU A 44 -19.03 20.16 -6.04
N ARG A 45 -19.04 18.85 -6.27
CA ARG A 45 -17.87 18.09 -6.73
C ARG A 45 -18.29 17.05 -7.76
N VAL A 46 -17.53 16.94 -8.83
CA VAL A 46 -17.69 15.85 -9.81
C VAL A 46 -16.60 14.82 -9.57
N ALA A 47 -17.00 13.56 -9.38
CA ALA A 47 -16.10 12.43 -9.37
C ALA A 47 -16.15 11.75 -10.75
N ARG A 48 -14.97 11.47 -11.33
CA ARG A 48 -14.81 10.74 -12.59
C ARG A 48 -14.24 9.36 -12.31
N VAL A 49 -14.80 8.35 -12.97
CA VAL A 49 -14.27 7.00 -13.02
C VAL A 49 -14.09 6.63 -14.48
N GLU A 50 -12.85 6.41 -14.88
CA GLU A 50 -12.52 6.11 -16.27
C GLU A 50 -12.50 4.59 -16.52
N ASN A 51 -12.75 4.20 -17.77
CA ASN A 51 -12.56 2.82 -18.26
C ASN A 51 -13.34 1.76 -17.48
N LEU A 52 -14.62 2.00 -17.17
CA LEU A 52 -15.48 0.98 -16.60
C LEU A 52 -15.85 -0.06 -17.66
N THR A 53 -15.65 -1.33 -17.33
CA THR A 53 -16.04 -2.46 -18.17
C THR A 53 -17.45 -2.93 -17.82
N HIS A 54 -18.15 -3.55 -18.78
CA HIS A 54 -19.54 -4.01 -18.66
C HIS A 54 -19.84 -4.97 -17.50
N ASP A 55 -18.82 -5.65 -16.94
CA ASP A 55 -18.98 -6.69 -15.91
C ASP A 55 -18.22 -6.34 -14.61
N SER A 56 -18.20 -5.06 -14.27
CA SER A 56 -17.50 -4.54 -13.09
C SER A 56 -18.15 -4.95 -11.75
N GLY A 57 -19.35 -5.52 -11.79
CA GLY A 57 -20.15 -5.86 -10.62
C GLY A 57 -20.52 -4.64 -9.77
N ARG A 58 -20.60 -4.81 -8.44
CA ARG A 58 -20.93 -3.73 -7.50
C ARG A 58 -19.84 -2.66 -7.48
N LEU A 59 -20.22 -1.43 -7.84
CA LEU A 59 -19.35 -0.26 -7.92
C LEU A 59 -19.73 0.77 -6.85
N SER A 60 -18.73 1.41 -6.26
CA SER A 60 -18.92 2.57 -5.39
C SER A 60 -18.00 3.71 -5.82
N VAL A 61 -18.54 4.93 -5.90
CA VAL A 61 -17.79 6.16 -6.19
C VAL A 61 -17.90 7.07 -4.99
N THR A 62 -16.77 7.46 -4.40
CA THR A 62 -16.70 8.29 -3.21
C THR A 62 -16.03 9.62 -3.52
N THR A 63 -16.70 10.72 -3.18
CA THR A 63 -16.07 12.04 -3.11
C THR A 63 -15.68 12.37 -1.67
N LYS A 64 -14.57 13.09 -1.51
CA LYS A 64 -14.11 13.60 -0.21
C LYS A 64 -14.06 15.11 -0.28
N VAL A 65 -14.72 15.76 0.67
CA VAL A 65 -14.80 17.22 0.77
C VAL A 65 -14.17 17.63 2.10
N LYS A 66 -13.33 18.66 2.06
CA LYS A 66 -12.64 19.24 3.21
C LYS A 66 -12.80 20.75 3.19
N GLY A 67 -12.56 21.39 4.34
CA GLY A 67 -12.66 22.85 4.46
C GLY A 67 -14.10 23.36 4.39
N ILE A 68 -15.06 22.55 4.83
CA ILE A 68 -16.49 22.89 4.92
C ILE A 68 -16.89 23.13 6.36
N ASN A 69 -18.03 23.79 6.59
CA ASN A 69 -18.55 24.00 7.93
C ASN A 69 -19.00 22.69 8.58
N SER A 70 -18.71 22.55 9.88
CA SER A 70 -19.18 21.41 10.67
C SER A 70 -20.70 21.42 10.76
N GLY A 71 -21.30 20.22 10.74
CA GLY A 71 -22.75 20.06 10.90
C GLY A 71 -23.31 18.82 10.20
N ALA A 72 -24.64 18.81 10.07
CA ALA A 72 -25.42 17.82 9.33
C ALA A 72 -25.57 18.22 7.86
N TRP A 73 -25.33 17.28 6.95
CA TRP A 73 -25.31 17.52 5.51
C TRP A 73 -26.23 16.57 4.77
N ARG A 74 -26.96 17.12 3.79
CA ARG A 74 -27.70 16.36 2.78
C ARG A 74 -27.00 16.52 1.44
N ILE A 75 -26.66 15.40 0.83
CA ILE A 75 -25.83 15.34 -0.39
C ILE A 75 -26.59 14.56 -1.44
N LYS A 76 -26.79 15.17 -2.60
CA LYS A 76 -27.38 14.52 -3.77
C LYS A 76 -26.24 14.06 -4.69
N ALA A 77 -26.19 12.76 -4.95
CA ALA A 77 -25.27 12.15 -5.89
C ALA A 77 -26.04 11.80 -7.18
N VAL A 78 -25.66 12.41 -8.30
CA VAL A 78 -26.34 12.25 -9.59
C VAL A 78 -25.33 11.78 -10.63
N PRO A 79 -25.46 10.55 -11.16
CA PRO A 79 -24.68 10.15 -12.32
C PRO A 79 -25.17 10.89 -13.56
N PHE A 80 -24.26 11.38 -14.41
CA PHE A 80 -24.61 12.14 -15.61
C PHE A 80 -23.65 11.84 -16.77
N ASP A 81 -24.06 12.20 -17.99
CA ASP A 81 -23.22 12.15 -19.19
C ASP A 81 -22.60 13.55 -19.40
N PRO A 82 -21.26 13.68 -19.50
CA PRO A 82 -20.62 14.96 -19.81
C PRO A 82 -21.13 15.62 -21.10
N MET A 83 -21.55 14.85 -22.10
CA MET A 83 -22.10 15.38 -23.35
C MET A 83 -23.55 15.85 -23.22
N LEU A 84 -24.28 15.35 -22.22
CA LEU A 84 -25.67 15.71 -21.91
C LEU A 84 -25.81 15.99 -20.39
N PRO A 85 -25.19 17.06 -19.87
CA PRO A 85 -25.00 17.26 -18.43
C PRO A 85 -26.28 17.53 -17.63
N SER A 86 -27.37 17.86 -18.33
CA SER A 86 -28.72 18.03 -17.78
C SER A 86 -29.48 16.72 -17.59
N LYS A 87 -29.04 15.61 -18.21
CA LYS A 87 -29.71 14.31 -18.15
C LYS A 87 -28.97 13.37 -17.21
N ALA A 88 -29.69 12.85 -16.22
CA ALA A 88 -29.16 11.80 -15.35
C ALA A 88 -29.02 10.49 -16.13
N THR A 89 -27.90 9.78 -15.94
CA THR A 89 -27.62 8.48 -16.58
C THR A 89 -27.92 7.29 -15.68
N GLY A 90 -28.53 7.53 -14.52
CA GLY A 90 -28.88 6.54 -13.52
C GLY A 90 -29.58 7.21 -12.32
N ASP A 91 -29.99 6.39 -11.35
CA ASP A 91 -30.81 6.85 -10.24
C ASP A 91 -30.05 7.79 -9.29
N PRO A 92 -30.55 9.01 -9.04
CA PRO A 92 -29.99 9.89 -8.03
C PRO A 92 -30.07 9.27 -6.63
N GLN A 93 -29.01 9.40 -5.85
CA GLN A 93 -28.96 8.96 -4.46
C GLN A 93 -28.87 10.15 -3.52
N THR A 94 -29.63 10.12 -2.43
CA THR A 94 -29.54 11.12 -1.36
C THR A 94 -28.80 10.51 -0.17
N ILE A 95 -27.75 11.19 0.27
CA ILE A 95 -26.87 10.76 1.35
C ILE A 95 -26.98 11.80 2.47
N VAL A 96 -27.33 11.35 3.67
CA VAL A 96 -27.33 12.20 4.86
C VAL A 96 -26.16 11.78 5.74
N THR A 97 -25.31 12.74 6.11
CA THR A 97 -24.11 12.46 6.90
C THR A 97 -23.68 13.68 7.70
N ASN A 98 -22.87 13.46 8.73
CA ASN A 98 -22.28 14.54 9.52
C ASN A 98 -20.82 14.73 9.12
N THR A 99 -20.34 15.96 9.26
CA THR A 99 -18.90 16.21 9.18
C THR A 99 -18.13 15.45 10.26
N ARG A 100 -16.94 15.01 9.92
CA ARG A 100 -15.96 14.42 10.82
C ARG A 100 -14.59 15.03 10.55
N LEU A 101 -13.57 14.61 11.29
CA LEU A 101 -12.20 14.97 10.96
C LEU A 101 -11.89 14.53 9.52
N ALA A 102 -11.45 15.47 8.67
CA ALA A 102 -11.23 15.22 7.25
C ALA A 102 -10.29 14.03 6.97
N ALA A 103 -9.36 13.74 7.88
CA ALA A 103 -8.48 12.57 7.79
C ALA A 103 -9.24 11.24 7.89
N LEU A 104 -10.29 11.18 8.72
CA LEU A 104 -11.13 10.01 8.96
C LEU A 104 -12.27 9.87 7.95
N ALA A 105 -12.49 10.89 7.12
CA ALA A 105 -13.48 10.88 6.05
C ALA A 105 -13.06 9.98 4.88
N GLN A 106 -13.32 8.68 4.99
CA GLN A 106 -13.07 7.70 3.93
C GLN A 106 -14.36 7.02 3.45
N GLY A 107 -14.32 6.56 2.19
CA GLY A 107 -15.36 5.74 1.58
C GLY A 107 -15.37 4.29 2.08
N PRO A 108 -16.29 3.47 1.57
CA PRO A 108 -16.45 2.09 2.01
C PRO A 108 -15.18 1.27 1.74
N GLY A 109 -14.95 0.26 2.58
CA GLY A 109 -13.82 -0.67 2.46
C GLY A 109 -12.47 -0.15 2.96
N VAL A 110 -12.35 1.13 3.29
CA VAL A 110 -11.08 1.74 3.72
C VAL A 110 -10.98 1.79 5.23
N ARG A 111 -10.01 1.08 5.80
CA ARG A 111 -9.66 1.07 7.22
C ARG A 111 -8.27 1.69 7.43
N LEU A 112 -8.23 2.96 7.82
CA LEU A 112 -6.98 3.72 7.92
C LEU A 112 -5.98 3.13 8.92
N TRP A 113 -6.49 2.62 10.05
CA TRP A 113 -5.67 2.08 11.13
C TRP A 113 -5.11 0.69 10.84
N THR A 114 -5.70 -0.06 9.90
CA THR A 114 -5.26 -1.44 9.64
C THR A 114 -3.85 -1.52 9.07
N TRP A 115 -3.46 -0.55 8.25
CA TRP A 115 -2.09 -0.49 7.71
C TRP A 115 -1.02 -0.27 8.78
N PRO A 116 -1.06 0.79 9.63
CA PRO A 116 -0.06 0.98 10.66
C PRO A 116 -0.08 -0.15 11.69
N THR A 117 -1.25 -0.66 12.10
CA THR A 117 -1.33 -1.77 13.05
C THR A 117 -0.64 -3.02 12.53
N LEU A 118 -0.93 -3.45 11.30
CA LEU A 118 -0.32 -4.67 10.74
C LEU A 118 1.17 -4.51 10.49
N ILE A 119 1.64 -3.32 10.09
CA ILE A 119 3.07 -3.06 9.98
C ILE A 119 3.76 -3.11 11.34
N SER A 120 3.18 -2.51 12.38
CA SER A 120 3.75 -2.57 13.73
C SER A 120 3.87 -4.01 14.22
N VAL A 121 2.82 -4.83 14.01
CA VAL A 121 2.87 -6.27 14.32
C VAL A 121 3.98 -6.96 13.50
N GLY A 122 4.09 -6.65 12.21
CA GLY A 122 5.14 -7.19 11.35
C GLY A 122 6.55 -6.83 11.83
N VAL A 123 6.80 -5.58 12.23
CA VAL A 123 8.11 -5.16 12.75
C VAL A 123 8.45 -5.90 14.05
N VAL A 124 7.50 -6.03 14.97
CA VAL A 124 7.71 -6.81 16.20
C VAL A 124 8.03 -8.26 15.86
N LEU A 125 7.28 -8.88 14.95
CA LEU A 125 7.53 -10.24 14.48
C LEU A 125 8.95 -10.39 13.88
N ALA A 126 9.37 -9.45 13.03
CA ALA A 126 10.70 -9.47 12.42
C ALA A 126 11.81 -9.38 13.46
N LEU A 127 11.69 -8.44 14.41
CA LEU A 127 12.71 -8.22 15.44
C LEU A 127 12.80 -9.42 16.40
N VAL A 128 11.66 -9.99 16.80
CA VAL A 128 11.63 -11.20 17.64
C VAL A 128 12.27 -12.37 16.90
N LEU A 129 11.88 -12.62 15.65
CA LEU A 129 12.44 -13.73 14.88
C LEU A 129 13.94 -13.56 14.64
N GLN A 130 14.39 -12.35 14.28
CA GLN A 130 15.81 -12.03 14.13
C GLN A 130 16.56 -12.26 15.44
N SER A 131 16.02 -11.81 16.58
CA SER A 131 16.65 -11.99 17.89
C SER A 131 16.80 -13.47 18.25
N VAL A 132 15.76 -14.28 18.02
CA VAL A 132 15.79 -15.73 18.25
C VAL A 132 16.83 -16.41 17.36
N LEU A 133 16.88 -16.07 16.07
CA LEU A 133 17.83 -16.67 15.14
C LEU A 133 19.28 -16.26 15.46
N LEU A 134 19.53 -14.98 15.79
CA LEU A 134 20.85 -14.51 16.20
C LEU A 134 21.34 -15.18 17.50
N SER A 135 20.43 -15.48 18.43
CA SER A 135 20.80 -16.17 19.67
C SER A 135 21.33 -17.59 19.44
N ARG A 136 21.03 -18.19 18.27
CA ARG A 136 21.54 -19.51 17.87
C ARG A 136 22.94 -19.47 17.27
N VAL A 137 23.38 -18.33 16.76
CA VAL A 137 24.66 -18.21 16.02
C VAL A 137 25.76 -17.58 16.91
N HIS A 138 25.61 -17.66 18.24
CA HIS A 138 26.52 -17.06 19.24
C HIS A 138 26.85 -15.56 19.01
N ALA A 139 26.00 -14.85 18.26
CA ALA A 139 26.14 -13.43 18.02
C ALA A 139 25.56 -12.62 19.19
N ASN A 140 25.99 -11.36 19.35
CA ASN A 140 25.37 -10.44 20.30
C ASN A 140 23.98 -10.02 19.81
N ALA A 141 22.99 -10.87 20.07
CA ALA A 141 21.62 -10.70 19.63
C ALA A 141 21.00 -9.39 20.14
N VAL A 142 21.33 -8.96 21.36
CA VAL A 142 20.82 -7.72 21.94
C VAL A 142 21.32 -6.50 21.16
N ALA A 143 22.64 -6.43 20.91
CA ALA A 143 23.23 -5.32 20.16
C ALA A 143 22.69 -5.27 18.72
N ALA A 144 22.64 -6.42 18.05
CA ALA A 144 22.14 -6.52 16.67
C ALA A 144 20.65 -6.19 16.54
N THR A 145 19.80 -6.68 17.44
CA THR A 145 18.37 -6.30 17.48
C THR A 145 18.21 -4.82 17.81
N GLY A 146 19.06 -4.25 18.69
CA GLY A 146 19.10 -2.81 18.96
C GLY A 146 19.44 -1.99 17.71
N VAL A 147 20.42 -2.42 16.92
CA VAL A 147 20.75 -1.83 15.62
C VAL A 147 19.57 -1.93 14.65
N SER A 148 18.88 -3.07 14.57
CA SER A 148 17.69 -3.23 13.71
C SER A 148 16.55 -2.30 14.12
N LEU A 149 16.32 -2.11 15.42
CA LEU A 149 15.31 -1.19 15.93
C LEU A 149 15.68 0.26 15.58
N LEU A 150 16.95 0.65 15.77
CA LEU A 150 17.46 1.95 15.36
C LEU A 150 17.33 2.15 13.84
N ALA A 151 17.66 1.13 13.05
CA ALA A 151 17.53 1.13 11.60
C ALA A 151 16.08 1.37 11.17
N CYS A 152 15.11 0.75 11.83
CA CYS A 152 13.68 0.98 11.57
C CYS A 152 13.25 2.42 11.91
N ALA A 153 13.72 2.97 13.04
CA ALA A 153 13.42 4.34 13.45
C ALA A 153 14.02 5.37 12.48
N LEU A 154 15.32 5.25 12.16
CA LEU A 154 16.00 6.11 11.20
C LEU A 154 15.46 5.91 9.78
N GLY A 155 15.08 4.69 9.42
CA GLY A 155 14.40 4.36 8.18
C GLY A 155 13.10 5.14 8.01
N TYR A 156 12.28 5.25 9.05
CA TYR A 156 11.06 6.06 9.01
C TYR A 156 11.36 7.55 8.76
N LEU A 157 12.41 8.08 9.39
CA LEU A 157 12.87 9.45 9.12
C LEU A 157 13.36 9.60 7.67
N GLY A 158 14.12 8.63 7.18
CA GLY A 158 14.58 8.53 5.79
C GLY A 158 13.43 8.51 4.79
N ALA A 159 12.35 7.77 5.07
CA ALA A 159 11.17 7.73 4.23
C ALA A 159 10.47 9.08 4.09
N LYS A 160 10.37 9.84 5.19
CA LYS A 160 9.80 11.19 5.19
C LYS A 160 10.69 12.19 4.47
N ALA A 161 12.00 12.16 4.76
CA ALA A 161 12.97 13.02 4.09
C ALA A 161 12.98 12.78 2.58
N TRP A 162 12.96 11.51 2.16
CA TRP A 162 12.89 11.13 0.76
C TRP A 162 11.60 11.65 0.08
N TYR A 163 10.45 11.50 0.74
CA TYR A 163 9.18 12.03 0.24
C TYR A 163 9.24 13.55 0.05
N LEU A 164 9.80 14.27 1.03
CA LEU A 164 9.94 15.72 1.02
C LEU A 164 10.80 16.20 -0.15
N ILE A 165 11.95 15.55 -0.38
CA ILE A 165 12.87 15.83 -1.49
C ILE A 165 12.17 15.58 -2.82
N LEU A 166 11.54 14.41 -2.98
CA LEU A 166 10.88 14.02 -4.23
C LEU A 166 9.73 14.99 -4.62
N HIS A 167 8.99 15.51 -3.64
CA HIS A 167 7.88 16.44 -3.87
C HIS A 167 8.26 17.92 -3.68
N ARG A 168 9.56 18.23 -3.50
CA ARG A 168 10.11 19.57 -3.24
C ARG A 168 9.31 20.36 -2.19
N GLN A 169 8.93 19.70 -1.10
CA GLN A 169 8.15 20.33 -0.03
C GLN A 169 9.08 21.00 1.00
N HIS A 170 8.57 22.05 1.65
CA HIS A 170 9.33 22.75 2.69
C HIS A 170 9.52 21.86 3.95
N PRO A 171 10.70 21.83 4.60
CA PRO A 171 11.01 20.99 5.78
C PRO A 171 10.01 21.09 6.93
N ARG A 172 9.40 22.26 7.14
CA ARG A 172 8.34 22.47 8.14
C ARG A 172 7.14 21.52 7.98
N LYS A 173 6.92 20.94 6.81
CA LYS A 173 5.84 19.96 6.56
C LYS A 173 6.22 18.52 6.93
N PHE A 174 7.40 18.25 7.50
CA PHE A 174 7.88 16.91 7.81
C PHE A 174 6.91 16.06 8.64
N ALA A 175 6.23 16.65 9.62
CA ALA A 175 5.26 15.94 10.45
C ALA A 175 4.06 15.44 9.62
N THR A 176 3.57 16.27 8.70
CA THR A 176 2.39 16.03 7.85
C THR A 176 2.71 15.42 6.49
N ALA A 177 3.99 15.31 6.13
CA ALA A 177 4.45 14.78 4.86
C ALA A 177 4.11 13.29 4.74
N GLY A 178 3.96 12.84 3.49
CA GLY A 178 3.91 11.41 3.19
C GLY A 178 5.22 10.70 3.50
N ALA A 179 5.26 9.41 3.21
CA ALA A 179 6.43 8.57 3.39
C ALA A 179 6.70 7.77 2.11
N CYS A 180 7.97 7.67 1.71
CA CYS A 180 8.41 6.86 0.58
C CYS A 180 9.16 5.62 1.07
N ILE A 181 8.74 4.44 0.60
CA ILE A 181 9.37 3.17 0.97
C ILE A 181 10.84 3.10 0.52
N GLN A 182 11.22 3.77 -0.57
CA GLN A 182 12.61 3.81 -1.05
C GLN A 182 13.54 4.44 -0.01
N GLY A 183 13.14 5.57 0.59
CA GLY A 183 13.91 6.21 1.65
C GLY A 183 14.02 5.35 2.91
N PHE A 184 12.96 4.62 3.26
CA PHE A 184 13.02 3.65 4.35
C PHE A 184 14.06 2.56 4.09
N LEU A 185 14.01 1.92 2.93
CA LEU A 185 14.88 0.79 2.60
C LEU A 185 16.36 1.20 2.54
N VAL A 186 16.67 2.33 1.90
CA VAL A 186 18.04 2.82 1.77
C VAL A 186 18.65 3.10 3.14
N VAL A 187 17.94 3.84 4.01
CA VAL A 187 18.45 4.19 5.33
C VAL A 187 18.51 2.97 6.24
N THR A 188 17.47 2.13 6.26
CA THR A 188 17.45 0.92 7.10
C THR A 188 18.58 -0.03 6.74
N LEU A 189 18.79 -0.30 5.44
CA LEU A 189 19.87 -1.16 4.99
C LEU A 189 21.24 -0.56 5.30
N GLY A 190 21.43 0.75 5.06
CA GLY A 190 22.67 1.44 5.39
C GLY A 190 23.02 1.38 6.88
N VAL A 191 22.03 1.60 7.76
CA VAL A 191 22.22 1.52 9.22
C VAL A 191 22.51 0.08 9.65
N LEU A 192 21.83 -0.91 9.08
CA LEU A 192 22.05 -2.32 9.41
C LEU A 192 23.45 -2.80 8.99
N VAL A 193 23.90 -2.42 7.79
CA VAL A 193 25.25 -2.74 7.29
C VAL A 193 26.32 -2.04 8.14
N LEU A 194 26.16 -0.74 8.38
CA LEU A 194 27.12 0.02 9.20
C LEU A 194 27.16 -0.48 10.64
N GLY A 195 26.00 -0.72 11.25
CA GLY A 195 25.91 -1.23 12.62
C GLY A 195 26.49 -2.64 12.74
N GLY A 196 26.22 -3.52 11.77
CA GLY A 196 26.85 -4.85 11.71
C GLY A 196 28.37 -4.76 11.62
N PHE A 197 28.89 -3.89 10.76
CA PHE A 197 30.34 -3.65 10.63
C PHE A 197 30.97 -3.11 11.92
N VAL A 198 30.35 -2.10 12.54
CA VAL A 198 30.83 -1.49 13.81
C VAL A 198 30.82 -2.50 14.97
N LEU A 199 29.84 -3.42 14.99
CA LEU A 199 29.75 -4.49 15.98
C LEU A 199 30.67 -5.68 15.67
N GLY A 200 31.47 -5.62 14.61
CA GLY A 200 32.37 -6.72 14.20
C GLY A 200 31.63 -7.97 13.71
N MET A 201 30.37 -7.82 13.27
CA MET A 201 29.56 -8.92 12.78
C MET A 201 29.80 -9.16 11.29
N ASN A 202 29.67 -10.41 10.84
CA ASN A 202 29.55 -10.69 9.42
C ASN A 202 28.22 -10.12 8.90
N VAL A 203 28.30 -9.06 8.09
CA VAL A 203 27.12 -8.37 7.54
C VAL A 203 26.26 -9.30 6.69
N GLY A 204 26.87 -10.21 5.92
CA GLY A 204 26.12 -11.18 5.12
C GLY A 204 25.26 -12.10 6.00
N THR A 205 25.86 -12.65 7.07
CA THR A 205 25.12 -13.46 8.05
C THR A 205 24.03 -12.66 8.75
N LEU A 206 24.30 -11.41 9.12
CA LEU A 206 23.30 -10.52 9.72
C LEU A 206 22.10 -10.30 8.78
N LEU A 207 22.35 -10.08 7.50
CA LEU A 207 21.31 -9.90 6.49
C LEU A 207 20.52 -11.20 6.26
N ASP A 208 21.19 -12.34 6.16
CA ASP A 208 20.53 -13.64 6.00
C ASP A 208 19.61 -13.95 7.17
N VAL A 209 20.09 -13.76 8.41
CA VAL A 209 19.30 -13.98 9.62
C VAL A 209 18.12 -13.00 9.73
N THR A 210 18.25 -11.79 9.19
CA THR A 210 17.17 -10.80 9.17
C THR A 210 16.10 -11.11 8.10
N THR A 211 16.48 -11.81 7.04
CA THR A 211 15.66 -12.03 5.84
C THR A 211 14.31 -12.70 6.13
N PRO A 212 14.23 -13.82 6.89
CA PRO A 212 12.95 -14.45 7.20
C PRO A 212 11.99 -13.51 7.91
N GLY A 213 12.49 -12.79 8.92
CA GLY A 213 11.71 -11.80 9.68
C GLY A 213 11.17 -10.69 8.79
N LEU A 214 12.01 -10.14 7.90
CA LEU A 214 11.63 -9.10 6.95
C LEU A 214 10.48 -9.55 6.03
N PHE A 215 10.58 -10.76 5.48
CA PHE A 215 9.58 -11.28 4.54
C PHE A 215 8.27 -11.68 5.22
N LEU A 216 8.32 -12.26 6.41
CA LEU A 216 7.12 -12.53 7.22
C LEU A 216 6.44 -11.23 7.67
N ALA A 217 7.21 -10.20 8.04
CA ALA A 217 6.67 -8.87 8.32
C ALA A 217 5.96 -8.27 7.10
N MET A 218 6.55 -8.41 5.91
CA MET A 218 5.89 -7.99 4.67
C MET A 218 4.61 -8.78 4.40
N ALA A 219 4.60 -10.09 4.63
CA ALA A 219 3.40 -10.92 4.49
C ALA A 219 2.25 -10.43 5.38
N VAL A 220 2.55 -10.05 6.63
CA VAL A 220 1.57 -9.49 7.58
C VAL A 220 1.14 -8.08 7.21
N GLY A 221 2.07 -7.22 6.76
CA GLY A 221 1.79 -5.81 6.45
C GLY A 221 0.99 -5.58 5.16
N ARG A 222 1.16 -6.42 4.14
CA ARG A 222 0.54 -6.25 2.81
C ARG A 222 -0.99 -6.27 2.80
N PRO A 223 -1.69 -7.14 3.56
CA PRO A 223 -3.13 -7.03 3.77
C PRO A 223 -3.58 -5.66 4.30
N GLY A 224 -2.72 -4.98 5.06
CA GLY A 224 -2.94 -3.61 5.50
C GLY A 224 -3.11 -2.62 4.35
N CYS A 225 -2.36 -2.79 3.25
CA CYS A 225 -2.51 -1.94 2.06
C CYS A 225 -3.85 -2.21 1.34
N PHE A 226 -4.26 -3.48 1.27
CA PHE A 226 -5.54 -3.89 0.68
C PHE A 226 -6.72 -3.25 1.42
N LEU A 227 -6.71 -3.30 2.75
CA LEU A 227 -7.74 -2.72 3.61
C LEU A 227 -7.62 -1.20 3.76
N GLY A 228 -6.40 -0.64 3.63
CA GLY A 228 -6.14 0.80 3.67
C GLY A 228 -6.42 1.54 2.37
N GLY A 229 -6.80 0.80 1.32
CA GLY A 229 -7.12 1.30 0.00
C GLY A 229 -5.97 1.97 -0.73
N CYS A 230 -4.74 1.50 -0.51
CA CYS A 230 -3.55 1.94 -1.24
C CYS A 230 -2.98 0.80 -2.11
N CYS A 231 -2.23 1.19 -3.15
CA CYS A 231 -1.58 0.26 -4.08
C CYS A 231 -2.56 -0.75 -4.72
N ALA A 232 -3.76 -0.27 -5.09
CA ALA A 232 -4.82 -1.10 -5.61
C ALA A 232 -4.44 -1.76 -6.95
N GLY A 233 -4.89 -3.00 -7.14
CA GLY A 233 -4.83 -3.67 -8.43
C GLY A 233 -5.73 -3.01 -9.48
N SER A 234 -5.49 -3.36 -10.73
CA SER A 234 -6.33 -2.96 -11.86
C SER A 234 -7.74 -3.54 -11.70
N PRO A 235 -8.78 -2.82 -12.14
CA PRO A 235 -10.12 -3.37 -12.27
C PRO A 235 -10.10 -4.67 -13.08
N THR A 236 -10.91 -5.65 -12.68
CA THR A 236 -10.97 -6.96 -13.37
C THR A 236 -12.37 -7.56 -13.29
N THR A 237 -12.74 -8.28 -14.34
CA THR A 237 -13.96 -9.10 -14.42
C THR A 237 -13.69 -10.56 -14.02
N SER A 238 -12.44 -10.91 -13.70
CA SER A 238 -12.08 -12.28 -13.30
C SER A 238 -12.79 -12.71 -12.02
N LYS A 239 -13.17 -13.99 -11.95
CA LYS A 239 -13.78 -14.63 -10.75
C LYS A 239 -12.91 -14.51 -9.50
N TRP A 240 -11.59 -14.39 -9.68
CA TRP A 240 -10.61 -14.24 -8.60
C TRP A 240 -10.45 -12.78 -8.14
N GLY A 241 -11.08 -11.83 -8.83
CA GLY A 241 -11.06 -10.43 -8.43
C GLY A 241 -11.80 -10.22 -7.12
N LEU A 242 -11.23 -9.44 -6.21
CA LEU A 242 -11.84 -9.08 -4.93
C LEU A 242 -12.30 -7.63 -4.96
N TRP A 243 -13.42 -7.34 -4.30
CA TRP A 243 -13.86 -5.96 -4.15
C TRP A 243 -12.88 -5.20 -3.26
N SER A 244 -12.34 -4.10 -3.77
CA SER A 244 -11.37 -3.26 -3.05
C SER A 244 -11.51 -1.80 -3.49
N SER A 245 -11.34 -0.89 -2.52
CA SER A 245 -11.45 0.55 -2.71
C SER A 245 -10.07 1.19 -2.81
N ASN A 246 -9.85 2.06 -3.80
CA ASN A 246 -8.66 2.91 -3.86
C ASN A 246 -8.88 4.28 -3.17
N ARG A 247 -9.81 4.34 -2.18
CA ARG A 247 -10.29 5.54 -1.46
C ARG A 247 -11.19 6.48 -2.26
N THR A 248 -11.30 6.28 -3.56
CA THR A 248 -12.20 7.03 -4.44
C THR A 248 -13.20 6.09 -5.12
N VAL A 249 -12.73 4.94 -5.60
CA VAL A 249 -13.50 3.96 -6.36
C VAL A 249 -13.33 2.57 -5.77
N GLY A 250 -14.45 2.00 -5.33
CA GLY A 250 -14.58 0.61 -4.89
C GLY A 250 -15.17 -0.24 -6.00
N ILE A 251 -14.41 -1.21 -6.48
CA ILE A 251 -14.76 -2.09 -7.61
C ILE A 251 -14.04 -3.44 -7.42
N ARG A 252 -14.45 -4.46 -8.18
CA ARG A 252 -13.69 -5.71 -8.29
C ARG A 252 -12.32 -5.45 -8.93
N ARG A 253 -11.24 -5.82 -8.23
CA ARG A 253 -9.85 -5.60 -8.64
C ARG A 253 -9.04 -6.89 -8.50
N ALA A 254 -7.98 -6.99 -9.29
CA ALA A 254 -6.98 -8.03 -9.09
C ALA A 254 -6.39 -7.89 -7.66
N PRO A 255 -6.37 -8.95 -6.83
CA PRO A 255 -5.94 -8.86 -5.43
C PRO A 255 -4.40 -8.87 -5.31
N VAL A 256 -3.73 -7.98 -6.04
CA VAL A 256 -2.26 -7.93 -6.15
C VAL A 256 -1.58 -7.81 -4.80
N GLN A 257 -2.15 -7.05 -3.86
CA GLN A 257 -1.57 -6.91 -2.53
C GLN A 257 -1.57 -8.23 -1.74
N LEU A 258 -2.60 -9.08 -1.93
CA LEU A 258 -2.66 -10.40 -1.28
C LEU A 258 -1.74 -11.41 -1.98
N LEU A 259 -1.60 -11.33 -3.30
CA LEU A 259 -0.61 -12.12 -4.04
C LEU A 259 0.82 -11.76 -3.60
N GLU A 260 1.11 -10.48 -3.41
CA GLU A 260 2.40 -10.02 -2.86
C GLU A 260 2.60 -10.47 -1.40
N ALA A 261 1.53 -10.54 -0.60
CA ALA A 261 1.58 -11.07 0.76
C ALA A 261 1.89 -12.57 0.75
N ALA A 262 1.23 -13.35 -0.11
CA ALA A 262 1.45 -14.78 -0.24
C ALA A 262 2.86 -15.09 -0.75
N ALA A 263 3.36 -14.34 -1.73
CA ALA A 263 4.75 -14.46 -2.19
C ALA A 263 5.75 -14.13 -1.09
N ALA A 264 5.51 -13.05 -0.31
CA ALA A 264 6.36 -12.70 0.81
C ALA A 264 6.32 -13.77 1.92
N LEU A 265 5.16 -14.37 2.18
CA LEU A 265 5.03 -15.49 3.13
C LEU A 265 5.85 -16.69 2.68
N LEU A 266 5.72 -17.08 1.41
CA LEU A 266 6.46 -18.20 0.84
C LEU A 266 7.97 -17.96 0.93
N ILE A 267 8.44 -16.78 0.53
CA ILE A 267 9.87 -16.42 0.64
C ILE A 267 10.31 -16.41 2.10
N GLY A 268 9.51 -15.87 3.02
CA GLY A 268 9.80 -15.86 4.45
C GLY A 268 9.94 -17.25 5.05
N VAL A 269 9.06 -18.18 4.68
CA VAL A 269 9.12 -19.59 5.11
C VAL A 269 10.32 -20.30 4.49
N ILE A 270 10.57 -20.14 3.19
CA ILE A 270 11.72 -20.76 2.52
C ILE A 270 13.03 -20.28 3.14
N THR A 271 13.20 -18.96 3.29
CA THR A 271 14.41 -18.38 3.88
C THR A 271 14.57 -18.77 5.35
N LEU A 272 13.47 -18.88 6.11
CA LEU A 272 13.52 -19.41 7.48
C LEU A 272 14.06 -20.84 7.50
N THR A 273 13.53 -21.70 6.64
CA THR A 273 14.00 -23.09 6.53
C THR A 273 15.48 -23.13 6.13
N LEU A 274 15.88 -22.37 5.11
CA LEU A 274 17.28 -22.33 4.65
C LEU A 274 18.24 -21.89 5.76
N VAL A 275 17.92 -20.82 6.49
CA VAL A 275 18.73 -20.35 7.63
C VAL A 275 18.85 -21.41 8.74
N LEU A 276 17.85 -22.28 8.88
CA LEU A 276 17.82 -23.30 9.93
C LEU A 276 18.45 -24.65 9.51
N THR A 277 18.56 -24.92 8.22
CA THR A 277 18.94 -26.26 7.72
C THR A 277 20.17 -26.26 6.82
N VAL A 278 20.65 -25.11 6.36
CA VAL A 278 21.74 -25.01 5.38
C VAL A 278 22.82 -24.04 5.88
N ASP A 279 24.07 -24.47 5.81
CA ASP A 279 25.24 -23.61 6.03
C ASP A 279 25.55 -22.82 4.74
N ALA A 280 24.72 -21.82 4.45
CA ALA A 280 24.84 -21.00 3.25
C ALA A 280 26.01 -20.00 3.34
N VAL A 281 26.55 -19.61 2.17
CA VAL A 281 27.49 -18.49 2.06
C VAL A 281 26.82 -17.22 2.60
N ALA A 282 27.55 -16.49 3.45
CA ALA A 282 27.04 -15.28 4.08
C ALA A 282 26.52 -14.26 3.05
N GLY A 283 25.24 -13.92 3.14
CA GLY A 283 24.51 -12.98 2.29
C GLY A 283 23.73 -13.63 1.14
N ALA A 284 23.94 -14.93 0.86
CA ALA A 284 23.27 -15.60 -0.26
C ALA A 284 21.75 -15.61 -0.07
N ILE A 285 21.27 -16.00 1.12
CA ILE A 285 19.84 -16.10 1.42
C ILE A 285 19.14 -14.74 1.24
N PHE A 286 19.76 -13.66 1.70
CA PHE A 286 19.24 -12.30 1.49
C PHE A 286 19.17 -11.92 0.01
N VAL A 287 20.24 -12.19 -0.75
CA VAL A 287 20.33 -11.86 -2.18
C VAL A 287 19.31 -12.65 -2.99
N ALA A 288 19.20 -13.98 -2.80
CA ALA A 288 18.18 -14.80 -3.42
C ALA A 288 16.77 -14.33 -3.05
N ALA A 289 16.49 -14.04 -1.79
CA ALA A 289 15.17 -13.60 -1.36
C ALA A 289 14.77 -12.24 -1.99
N ALA A 290 15.71 -11.28 -2.02
CA ALA A 290 15.51 -10.00 -2.67
C ALA A 290 15.28 -10.14 -4.18
N ALA A 291 16.03 -11.01 -4.86
CA ALA A 291 15.87 -11.31 -6.27
C ALA A 291 14.52 -12.01 -6.56
N ALA A 292 14.16 -13.02 -5.77
CA ALA A 292 12.89 -13.74 -5.87
C ALA A 292 11.69 -12.80 -5.73
N TYR A 293 11.71 -11.95 -4.70
CA TYR A 293 10.64 -10.99 -4.49
C TYR A 293 10.55 -9.95 -5.60
N THR A 294 11.70 -9.46 -6.07
CA THR A 294 11.77 -8.51 -7.17
C THR A 294 11.19 -9.13 -8.45
N PHE A 295 11.56 -10.36 -8.76
CA PHE A 295 11.03 -11.13 -9.88
C PHE A 295 9.50 -11.27 -9.80
N VAL A 296 8.97 -11.77 -8.68
CA VAL A 296 7.51 -11.90 -8.48
C VAL A 296 6.81 -10.55 -8.61
N ARG A 297 7.40 -9.48 -8.05
CA ARG A 297 6.85 -8.13 -8.16
C ARG A 297 6.79 -7.65 -9.61
N GLN A 298 7.77 -7.98 -10.45
CA GLN A 298 7.71 -7.65 -11.88
C GLN A 298 6.63 -8.45 -12.62
N LEU A 299 6.38 -9.71 -12.23
CA LEU A 299 5.29 -10.52 -12.78
C LEU A 299 3.90 -9.98 -12.42
N LEU A 300 3.73 -9.50 -11.18
CA LEU A 300 2.48 -8.91 -10.69
C LEU A 300 2.24 -7.47 -11.16
N PHE A 301 3.29 -6.79 -11.64
CA PHE A 301 3.24 -5.40 -12.06
C PHE A 301 2.15 -5.06 -13.09
N PRO A 302 1.87 -5.87 -14.14
CA PRO A 302 0.79 -5.61 -15.10
C PRO A 302 -0.61 -5.58 -14.47
N LEU A 303 -0.77 -6.22 -13.31
CA LEU A 303 -2.04 -6.29 -12.58
C LEU A 303 -2.26 -5.07 -11.68
N ARG A 304 -1.31 -4.12 -11.63
CA ARG A 304 -1.42 -2.87 -10.85
C ARG A 304 -2.01 -1.75 -11.71
N ALA A 305 -2.71 -0.83 -11.05
CA ALA A 305 -3.43 0.27 -11.71
C ALA A 305 -2.53 1.23 -12.54
N ASP A 306 -1.25 1.37 -12.18
CA ASP A 306 -0.31 2.29 -12.85
C ASP A 306 0.93 1.57 -13.45
N PRO A 307 0.79 0.89 -14.61
CA PRO A 307 1.91 0.20 -15.25
C PRO A 307 2.87 1.20 -15.91
N HIS A 308 4.10 1.31 -15.39
CA HIS A 308 5.20 2.07 -16.00
C HIS A 308 6.02 1.21 -17.00
N THR A 309 6.96 1.87 -17.70
CA THR A 309 7.70 1.46 -18.91
C THR A 309 8.07 -0.04 -19.05
N ARG A 310 7.76 -0.61 -20.24
CA ARG A 310 7.91 -2.05 -20.56
C ARG A 310 9.36 -2.56 -20.56
N LEU A 311 10.32 -1.70 -20.93
CA LEU A 311 11.73 -2.09 -21.06
C LEU A 311 12.41 -2.34 -19.70
N GLY A 312 12.22 -1.41 -18.75
CA GLY A 312 12.78 -1.55 -17.40
C GLY A 312 12.30 -2.81 -16.69
N ARG A 313 11.03 -3.21 -16.92
CA ARG A 313 10.48 -4.46 -16.39
C ARG A 313 11.21 -5.70 -16.92
N ARG A 314 11.39 -5.81 -18.24
CA ARG A 314 12.07 -6.97 -18.86
C ARG A 314 13.51 -7.12 -18.37
N LEU A 315 14.23 -6.00 -18.29
CA LEU A 315 15.60 -5.99 -17.75
C LEU A 315 15.63 -6.43 -16.29
N THR A 316 14.73 -5.91 -15.46
CA THR A 316 14.67 -6.27 -14.04
C THR A 316 14.34 -7.75 -13.84
N ILE A 317 13.45 -8.32 -14.66
CA ILE A 317 13.15 -9.76 -14.66
C ILE A 317 14.41 -10.57 -15.00
N ALA A 318 15.10 -10.23 -16.09
CA ALA A 318 16.29 -10.96 -16.53
C ALA A 318 17.41 -10.92 -15.49
N ILE A 319 17.68 -9.74 -14.91
CA ILE A 319 18.69 -9.57 -13.84
C ILE A 319 18.31 -10.39 -12.61
N SER A 320 17.06 -10.32 -12.16
CA SER A 320 16.61 -11.06 -10.97
C SER A 320 16.71 -12.57 -11.20
N LEU A 321 16.37 -13.06 -12.39
CA LEU A 321 16.48 -14.47 -12.74
C LEU A 321 17.94 -14.93 -12.80
N ALA A 322 18.82 -14.12 -13.38
CA ALA A 322 20.26 -14.42 -13.44
C ALA A 322 20.86 -14.53 -12.03
N ILE A 323 20.51 -13.59 -11.13
CA ILE A 323 20.93 -13.64 -9.72
C ILE A 323 20.46 -14.93 -9.05
N LEU A 324 19.19 -15.32 -9.25
CA LEU A 324 18.65 -16.55 -8.66
C LEU A 324 19.35 -17.82 -9.14
N VAL A 325 19.69 -17.89 -10.44
CA VAL A 325 20.41 -19.04 -11.00
C VAL A 325 21.82 -19.14 -10.43
N VAL A 326 22.53 -18.00 -10.33
CA VAL A 326 23.88 -17.96 -9.75
C VAL A 326 23.83 -18.35 -8.28
N ASP A 327 22.91 -17.79 -7.50
CA ASP A 327 22.82 -18.04 -6.06
C ASP A 327 22.42 -19.49 -5.76
N ALA A 328 21.50 -20.07 -6.55
CA ALA A 328 21.16 -21.49 -6.46
C ALA A 328 22.38 -22.39 -6.76
N GLY A 329 23.19 -22.03 -7.76
CA GLY A 329 24.45 -22.73 -8.05
C GLY A 329 25.42 -22.67 -6.88
N VAL A 330 25.60 -21.50 -6.27
CA VAL A 330 26.46 -21.32 -5.08
C VAL A 330 25.95 -22.16 -3.90
N LEU A 331 24.64 -22.16 -3.64
CA LEU A 331 24.02 -22.99 -2.60
C LEU A 331 24.28 -24.48 -2.83
N THR A 332 24.10 -24.98 -4.06
CA THR A 332 24.35 -26.41 -4.36
C THR A 332 25.81 -26.82 -4.29
N LEU A 333 26.75 -25.89 -4.48
CA LEU A 333 28.19 -26.16 -4.40
C LEU A 333 28.71 -26.12 -2.95
N THR A 334 27.92 -25.60 -2.02
CA THR A 334 28.32 -25.40 -0.61
C THR A 334 27.61 -26.34 0.36
N THR A 335 26.52 -26.98 -0.06
CA THR A 335 25.87 -28.13 0.61
C THR A 335 26.49 -29.46 0.22
#